data_AF-A0A7J4P0D8-F1
#
_entry.id   AF-A0A7J4P0D8-F1
#
_cell.length_a   1.000
_cell.length_b   1.000
_cell.length_c   1.000
_cell.angle_alpha   90.00
_cell.angle_beta   90.00
_cell.angle_gamma   90.00
#
_symmetry.space_group_name_H-M   'P 1'
#
loop_
_entity.id
_entity.type
_entity.pdbx_description
1 polymer ?
#
loop_
_entity_poly.entity_id
_entity_poly.type
_entity_poly.pdbx_seq_one_letter_code
_entity_poly.pdbx_strand_id
1 'polypeptide(L)'
;MPYTQPENVRHLVETTLTDAEIAALIEESDAEINRLITVEDAADPLIRKLSTTLTAKAILGRSPASFKVGEYSETNTVDDLEAEIAAVIRLLRHPNIKATDEPAPRRLTA
;
A
#
# COMPACT_ATOMS: atom_id res chain seq x y z
N MET A 1 6.79 6.48 -14.61
CA MET A 1 7.39 6.65 -13.27
C MET A 1 6.77 5.60 -12.38
N PRO A 2 7.54 4.96 -11.50
CA PRO A 2 6.99 4.02 -10.53
C PRO A 2 6.07 4.76 -9.54
N TYR A 3 5.04 4.07 -9.04
CA TYR A 3 4.10 4.64 -8.07
C TYR A 3 4.69 4.77 -6.67
N THR A 4 5.76 4.02 -6.37
CA THR A 4 6.48 4.10 -5.10
C THR A 4 7.99 4.05 -5.29
N GLN A 5 8.74 4.16 -4.20
CA GLN A 5 10.20 4.11 -4.15
C GLN A 5 10.64 2.97 -3.21
N PRO A 6 11.84 2.39 -3.42
CA PRO A 6 12.37 1.32 -2.57
C PRO A 6 12.38 1.66 -1.06
N GLU A 7 12.67 2.91 -0.72
CA GLU A 7 12.66 3.42 0.66
C GLU A 7 11.30 3.23 1.36
N ASN A 8 10.19 3.47 0.66
CA ASN A 8 8.84 3.30 1.20
C ASN A 8 8.54 1.84 1.50
N VAL A 9 9.05 0.93 0.67
CA VAL A 9 8.90 -0.52 0.85
C VAL A 9 9.66 -0.97 2.09
N ARG A 10 10.86 -0.44 2.32
CA ARG A 10 11.67 -0.75 3.50
C ARG A 10 11.06 -0.29 4.82
N HIS A 11 10.17 0.70 4.79
CA HIS A 11 9.37 1.06 5.97
C HIS A 11 8.34 0.00 6.37
N LEU A 12 7.96 -0.88 5.44
CA LEU A 12 7.00 -1.97 5.67
C LEU A 12 7.69 -3.33 5.86
N VAL A 13 8.80 -3.58 5.16
CA VAL A 13 9.50 -4.88 5.19
C VAL A 13 11.00 -4.72 5.35
N GLU A 14 11.57 -5.42 6.32
CA GLU A 14 13.00 -5.65 6.45
C GLU A 14 13.42 -6.72 5.44
N THR A 15 14.36 -6.36 4.58
CA THR A 15 14.83 -7.25 3.53
C THR A 15 16.28 -6.99 3.19
N THR A 16 16.98 -8.06 2.82
CA THR A 16 18.36 -8.02 2.33
C THR A 16 18.46 -7.70 0.84
N LEU A 17 17.33 -7.61 0.14
CA LEU A 17 17.29 -7.20 -1.26
C LEU A 17 17.87 -5.80 -1.41
N THR A 18 18.58 -5.58 -2.52
CA THR A 18 19.11 -4.27 -2.92
C THR A 18 18.00 -3.37 -3.46
N ASP A 19 18.25 -2.07 -3.53
CA ASP A 19 17.26 -1.12 -4.06
C ASP A 19 16.93 -1.37 -5.55
N ALA A 20 17.88 -1.90 -6.31
CA ALA A 20 17.65 -2.29 -7.71
C ALA A 20 16.70 -3.49 -7.81
N GLU A 21 16.84 -4.48 -6.93
CA GLU A 21 15.93 -5.62 -6.87
C GLU A 21 14.53 -5.21 -6.40
N ILE A 22 14.45 -4.31 -5.41
CA ILE A 22 13.18 -3.75 -4.96
C ILE A 22 12.52 -2.95 -6.08
N ALA A 23 13.28 -2.15 -6.84
CA ALA A 23 12.77 -1.40 -7.98
C ALA A 23 12.15 -2.31 -9.06
N ALA A 24 12.77 -3.46 -9.35
CA ALA A 24 12.20 -4.43 -10.29
C ALA A 24 10.87 -5.01 -9.78
N LEU A 25 10.75 -5.27 -8.47
CA LEU A 25 9.48 -5.73 -7.87
C LEU A 25 8.41 -4.64 -7.86
N ILE A 26 8.80 -3.37 -7.73
CA ILE A 26 7.90 -2.22 -7.87
C ILE A 26 7.37 -2.17 -9.31
N GLU A 27 8.23 -2.34 -10.32
CA GLU A 27 7.78 -2.37 -11.72
C GLU A 27 6.78 -3.51 -12.00
N GLU A 28 7.04 -4.71 -11.45
CA GLU A 28 6.09 -5.83 -11.53
C GLU A 28 4.74 -5.49 -10.87
N SER A 29 4.78 -4.89 -9.67
CA SER A 29 3.59 -4.52 -8.90
C SER A 29 2.80 -3.39 -9.58
N ASP A 30 3.47 -2.39 -10.13
CA ASP A 30 2.86 -1.28 -10.85
C ASP A 30 2.21 -1.76 -12.16
N ALA A 31 2.84 -2.72 -12.84
CA ALA A 31 2.24 -3.36 -14.00
C ALA A 31 0.98 -4.16 -13.64
N GLU A 32 0.94 -4.80 -12.47
CA GLU A 32 -0.25 -5.47 -11.95
C GLU A 32 -1.38 -4.47 -11.63
N ILE A 33 -1.06 -3.36 -10.98
CA ILE A 33 -2.02 -2.28 -10.69
C ILE A 33 -2.67 -1.78 -11.98
N ASN A 34 -1.85 -1.48 -12.99
CA ASN A 34 -2.33 -1.03 -14.31
C ASN A 34 -3.24 -2.03 -15.03
N ARG A 35 -3.14 -3.33 -14.71
CA ARG A 35 -4.07 -4.35 -15.23
C ARG A 35 -5.37 -4.41 -14.44
N LEU A 36 -5.33 -4.11 -13.14
CA LEU A 36 -6.46 -4.26 -12.23
C LEU A 36 -7.40 -3.05 -12.22
N ILE A 37 -6.85 -1.86 -12.42
CA ILE A 37 -7.56 -0.58 -12.36
C ILE A 37 -6.99 0.41 -13.39
N THR A 38 -7.86 1.28 -13.91
CA THR A 38 -7.42 2.43 -14.69
C THR A 38 -6.89 3.49 -13.74
N VAL A 39 -5.59 3.77 -13.81
CA VAL A 39 -4.96 4.80 -12.98
C VAL A 39 -5.14 6.17 -13.63
N GLU A 40 -5.96 7.03 -13.01
CA GLU A 40 -6.17 8.41 -13.49
C GLU A 40 -5.09 9.37 -12.97
N ASP A 41 -4.63 9.15 -11.73
CA ASP A 41 -3.57 9.93 -11.10
C ASP A 41 -2.54 9.01 -10.41
N ALA A 42 -1.31 9.03 -10.91
CA ALA A 42 -0.18 8.30 -10.34
C ALA A 42 0.30 8.88 -8.99
N ALA A 43 -0.12 10.10 -8.66
CA ALA A 43 0.15 10.73 -7.37
C ALA A 43 -0.89 10.37 -6.29
N ASP A 44 -1.97 9.66 -6.64
CA ASP A 44 -3.00 9.26 -5.69
C ASP A 44 -2.37 8.45 -4.54
N PRO A 45 -2.52 8.90 -3.28
CA PRO A 45 -1.97 8.20 -2.11
C PRO A 45 -2.41 6.73 -2.01
N LEU A 46 -3.61 6.38 -2.47
CA LEU A 46 -4.09 5.00 -2.48
C LEU A 46 -3.36 4.13 -3.51
N ILE A 47 -3.02 4.69 -4.68
CA ILE A 47 -2.23 4.00 -5.70
C ILE A 47 -0.80 3.77 -5.19
N ARG A 48 -0.18 4.78 -4.58
CA ARG A 48 1.15 4.64 -3.98
C ARG A 48 1.17 3.61 -2.86
N LYS A 49 0.14 3.64 -2.01
CA LYS A 49 -0.03 2.66 -0.94
C LYS A 49 -0.17 1.25 -1.51
N LEU A 50 -1.04 1.06 -2.50
CA LEU A 50 -1.24 -0.24 -3.15
C LEU A 50 0.06 -0.80 -3.73
N SER A 51 0.82 0.03 -4.46
CA SER A 51 2.13 -0.35 -5.02
C SER A 51 3.12 -0.79 -3.94
N THR A 52 3.20 -0.02 -2.85
CA THR A 52 4.10 -0.32 -1.73
C THR A 52 3.71 -1.62 -1.02
N THR A 53 2.41 -1.81 -0.73
CA THR A 53 1.89 -3.00 -0.04
C THR A 53 2.01 -4.27 -0.90
N LEU A 54 1.75 -4.18 -2.22
CA LEU A 54 1.96 -5.29 -3.16
C LEU A 54 3.44 -5.70 -3.24
N THR A 55 4.33 -4.71 -3.34
CA THR A 55 5.77 -4.97 -3.37
C THR A 55 6.24 -5.63 -2.07
N ALA A 56 5.79 -5.13 -0.92
CA ALA A 56 6.11 -5.72 0.39
C ALA A 56 5.61 -7.18 0.50
N LYS A 57 4.39 -7.46 0.01
CA LYS A 57 3.85 -8.82 -0.05
C LYS A 57 4.71 -9.72 -0.94
N ALA A 58 5.12 -9.24 -2.11
CA ALA A 58 5.96 -10.00 -3.02
C ALA A 58 7.32 -10.35 -2.38
N ILE A 59 7.92 -9.42 -1.63
CA ILE A 59 9.18 -9.65 -0.91
C ILE A 59 9.01 -10.71 0.18
N LEU A 60 7.98 -10.58 1.02
CA LEU A 60 7.70 -11.55 2.10
C LEU A 60 7.38 -12.94 1.55
N GLY A 61 6.68 -13.03 0.41
CA GLY A 61 6.36 -14.31 -0.23
C GLY A 61 7.55 -14.99 -0.90
N ARG A 62 8.57 -14.23 -1.32
CA ARG A 62 9.77 -14.75 -2.02
C ARG A 62 10.96 -15.01 -1.09
N SER A 63 11.05 -14.32 0.05
CA SER A 63 12.20 -14.38 0.95
C SER A 63 11.79 -14.82 2.37
N PRO A 64 12.12 -16.05 2.80
CA PRO A 64 11.84 -16.51 4.17
C PRO A 64 12.67 -15.78 5.24
N ALA A 65 13.67 -14.97 4.83
CA ALA A 65 14.48 -14.15 5.73
C ALA A 65 13.96 -12.71 5.90
N SER A 66 12.90 -12.34 5.18
CA SER A 66 12.29 -11.01 5.27
C SER A 66 11.15 -11.00 6.29
N PHE A 67 11.05 -9.92 7.08
CA PHE A 67 10.04 -9.74 8.11
C PHE A 67 9.56 -8.28 8.16
N LYS A 68 8.37 -7.99 8.71
CA LYS A 68 7.85 -6.61 8.78
C LYS A 68 8.51 -5.79 9.90
N VAL A 69 8.59 -4.47 9.73
CA VAL A 69 9.22 -3.52 10.69
C VAL A 69 8.18 -2.55 11.28
N GLY A 70 8.36 -2.12 12.55
CA GLY A 70 7.59 -1.00 13.16
C GLY A 70 6.35 -1.41 13.96
N GLU A 71 5.27 -0.60 13.94
CA GLU A 71 3.92 -0.93 14.49
C GLU A 71 3.36 -2.24 13.91
N TYR A 72 4.00 -2.76 12.87
CA TYR A 72 3.68 -4.01 12.21
C TYR A 72 4.41 -5.25 12.77
N SER A 73 5.25 -5.10 13.81
CA SER A 73 6.23 -6.11 14.23
C SER A 73 5.73 -7.26 15.10
N GLU A 74 4.51 -7.23 15.65
CA GLU A 74 4.14 -8.27 16.63
C GLU A 74 3.31 -9.43 16.08
N THR A 75 2.60 -9.30 14.95
CA THR A 75 1.78 -10.42 14.43
C THR A 75 1.29 -10.27 13.00
N ASN A 76 1.79 -9.30 12.21
CA ASN A 76 1.17 -9.03 10.91
C ASN A 76 1.66 -9.96 9.80
N THR A 77 0.92 -11.02 9.48
CA THR A 77 1.27 -12.03 8.48
C THR A 77 1.16 -11.48 7.05
N VAL A 78 1.49 -12.32 6.05
CA VAL A 78 1.16 -12.06 4.64
C VAL A 78 -0.34 -11.78 4.49
N ASP A 79 -1.18 -12.43 5.30
CA ASP A 79 -2.65 -12.28 5.25
C ASP A 79 -3.11 -10.86 5.58
N ASP A 80 -2.42 -10.15 6.48
CA ASP A 80 -2.76 -8.75 6.80
C ASP A 80 -2.46 -7.81 5.63
N LEU A 81 -1.39 -8.08 4.86
CA LEU A 81 -1.15 -7.33 3.62
C LEU A 81 -2.23 -7.66 2.58
N GLU A 82 -2.69 -8.90 2.51
CA GLU A 82 -3.77 -9.27 1.59
C GLU A 82 -5.08 -8.56 1.94
N ALA A 83 -5.43 -8.50 3.23
CA ALA A 83 -6.60 -7.76 3.71
C ALA A 83 -6.49 -6.26 3.39
N GLU A 84 -5.30 -5.67 3.58
CA GLU A 84 -5.05 -4.26 3.26
C GLU A 84 -5.11 -3.99 1.75
N ILE A 85 -4.50 -4.83 0.92
CA ILE A 85 -4.57 -4.77 -0.55
C ILE A 85 -6.04 -4.82 -1.00
N ALA A 86 -6.82 -5.77 -0.46
CA ALA A 86 -8.23 -5.90 -0.79
C ALA A 86 -9.04 -4.65 -0.40
N ALA A 87 -8.76 -4.08 0.78
CA ALA A 87 -9.40 -2.85 1.24
C ALA A 87 -9.07 -1.66 0.32
N VAL A 88 -7.80 -1.48 -0.07
CA VAL A 88 -7.36 -0.39 -0.95
C VAL A 88 -7.96 -0.53 -2.35
N ILE A 89 -7.96 -1.74 -2.93
CA ILE A 89 -8.61 -2.00 -4.23
C ILE A 89 -10.11 -1.67 -4.17
N ARG A 90 -10.78 -2.02 -3.08
CA ARG A 90 -12.21 -1.70 -2.90
C ARG A 90 -12.46 -0.19 -2.89
N LEU A 91 -11.60 0.59 -2.24
CA LEU A 91 -11.69 2.05 -2.22
C LEU A 91 -11.46 2.66 -3.61
N LEU A 92 -10.44 2.16 -4.34
CA LEU A 92 -10.13 2.63 -5.68
C LEU A 92 -11.24 2.32 -6.70
N ARG A 93 -11.93 1.18 -6.54
CA ARG A 93 -13.08 0.81 -7.40
C ARG A 93 -14.38 1.52 -7.03
N HIS A 94 -14.49 2.02 -5.80
CA HIS A 94 -15.66 2.75 -5.31
C HIS A 94 -15.23 4.02 -4.57
N PRO A 95 -14.80 5.07 -5.31
CA PRO A 95 -14.27 6.31 -4.73
C PRO A 95 -15.31 7.13 -3.94
N ASN A 96 -16.56 6.67 -3.82
CA ASN A 96 -17.65 7.36 -3.14
C ASN A 96 -17.57 7.40 -1.60
N ILE A 97 -16.42 7.04 -1.01
CA ILE A 97 -16.18 7.33 0.41
C ILE A 97 -15.59 8.74 0.50
N LYS A 98 -16.45 9.76 0.42
CA LYS A 98 -16.11 11.05 1.01
C LYS A 98 -15.88 10.79 2.50
N ALA A 99 -14.65 10.98 2.97
CA ALA A 99 -14.41 11.22 4.38
C ALA A 99 -15.20 12.49 4.74
N THR A 100 -16.39 12.31 5.29
CA THR A 100 -17.18 13.41 5.84
C THR A 100 -16.48 13.84 7.14
N ASP A 101 -15.41 14.59 6.99
CA ASP A 101 -14.76 15.29 8.09
C ASP A 101 -15.42 16.65 8.25
N GLU A 102 -16.72 16.63 8.57
CA GLU A 102 -17.44 17.83 9.00
C GLU A 102 -17.90 17.59 10.44
N PRO A 103 -17.25 18.20 11.45
CA PRO A 103 -17.78 18.18 12.80
C PRO A 103 -19.11 18.93 12.80
N ALA A 104 -20.18 18.20 13.12
CA ALA A 104 -21.52 18.76 13.23
C ALA A 104 -21.51 20.06 14.08
N PRO A 105 -22.13 21.16 13.61
CA PRO A 105 -22.16 22.38 14.38
C PRO A 105 -22.93 22.14 15.68
N ARG A 106 -22.23 22.20 16.82
CA ARG A 106 -22.87 22.22 18.14
C ARG A 106 -23.78 23.43 18.18
N ARG A 107 -25.09 23.21 18.14
CA ARG A 107 -26.08 24.24 18.47
C ARG A 107 -25.87 24.63 19.93
N LEU A 108 -25.26 25.79 20.14
CA LEU A 108 -25.37 26.54 21.38
C LEU A 108 -26.81 27.02 21.50
N THR A 109 -27.62 26.32 22.29
CA THR A 109 -28.86 26.87 22.80
C THR A 109 -28.51 27.88 23.90
N ALA A 110 -28.93 29.13 23.68
CA ALA A 110 -28.86 30.23 24.62
C ALA A 110 -29.75 30.02 25.85
#